data_AF-A0A9W8MW78-F1
#
_entry.id   AF-A0A9W8MW78-F1
#
_cell.length_a   1.000
_cell.length_b   1.000
_cell.length_c   1.000
_cell.angle_alpha   90.00
_cell.angle_beta   90.00
_cell.angle_gamma   90.00
#
_symmetry.space_group_name_H-M   'P 1'
#
loop_
_entity.id
_entity.type
_entity.pdbx_description
1 polymer ?
#
loop_
_entity_poly.entity_id
_entity_poly.type
_entity_poly.pdbx_seq_one_letter_code
_entity_poly.pdbx_strand_id
1 'polypeptide(L)'
;MSRLQSIASTSTTHIEICDNEPPVVSTLQASIHQQAMADIVLEMQRLRSRVRELEANNDELLLELEDSKAELKETQALLGRTMVKAARQREGRDTTPSSSRCINASTKRARSSSLEVVKVVVNPQKTEKGVERDALKKPLSNALSKHPTDAAQTTAKTEKLQVQLTKKTTEKMNEYAVGGVAVKRRKLVPVQEPRSASEKETTQAKVATTEDSSASSVVTSQLRSFAISPPPSIFEVPRAFLRVQYGGSDQQFLQYFRAEKGNLSSPIIRRLVFAQPNMNPDMPSSPGVPGMIYASRHEIVQNPPWTVFYKSTLKPALWTYVGEYESVVSGQLSAARFASQKPDFKKGWAEQLITAKEQTVYVRMRARIALRKAGAIPLADEKEEARLVEKEVKAVRRGGKLSTSLHRDLFSKSDRTQNIDIIQMTCVKYDHEQQERKFLLTELYQKRGNTDRQDSVTTEL
;
A
#
# COMPACT_ATOMS: atom_id res chain seq x y z
N MET A 1 27.63 -33.95 -70.34
CA MET A 1 28.24 -32.75 -70.95
C MET A 1 27.66 -31.55 -70.23
N SER A 2 28.36 -30.63 -69.59
CA SER A 2 29.78 -30.40 -69.37
C SER A 2 29.88 -29.44 -68.18
N ARG A 3 30.87 -29.69 -67.32
CA ARG A 3 31.73 -28.73 -66.59
C ARG A 3 31.26 -27.28 -66.45
N LEU A 4 31.27 -26.77 -65.22
CA LEU A 4 32.09 -25.61 -64.83
C LEU A 4 32.28 -25.60 -63.30
N GLN A 5 33.45 -26.06 -62.86
CA GLN A 5 34.04 -25.74 -61.56
C GLN A 5 34.77 -24.40 -61.72
N SER A 6 34.50 -23.43 -60.84
CA SER A 6 35.32 -22.22 -60.72
C SER A 6 35.75 -22.03 -59.28
N ILE A 7 37.06 -21.86 -59.16
CA ILE A 7 37.91 -21.88 -57.98
C ILE A 7 37.84 -20.50 -57.33
N ALA A 8 37.61 -20.44 -56.01
CA ALA A 8 37.89 -19.26 -55.21
C ALA A 8 39.00 -19.63 -54.22
N SER A 9 40.23 -19.29 -54.60
CA SER A 9 41.43 -19.39 -53.77
C SER A 9 41.48 -18.20 -52.83
N THR A 10 41.21 -18.41 -51.55
CA THR A 10 41.50 -17.43 -50.48
C THR A 10 42.96 -17.58 -50.06
N SER A 11 43.76 -16.58 -50.45
CA SER A 11 45.15 -16.42 -50.05
C SER A 11 45.24 -16.22 -48.53
N THR A 12 45.84 -17.20 -47.85
CA THR A 12 46.13 -17.13 -46.40
C THR A 12 47.49 -16.47 -46.23
N THR A 13 47.48 -15.15 -46.04
CA THR A 13 48.66 -14.38 -45.63
C THR A 13 48.99 -14.72 -44.18
N HIS A 14 50.06 -15.48 -43.99
CA HIS A 14 50.66 -15.77 -42.69
C HIS A 14 51.35 -14.49 -42.19
N ILE A 15 50.66 -13.73 -41.34
CA ILE A 15 51.25 -12.59 -40.62
C ILE A 15 51.90 -13.18 -39.37
N GLU A 16 53.22 -13.25 -39.39
CA GLU A 16 54.05 -13.60 -38.23
C GLU A 16 54.05 -12.37 -37.29
N ILE A 17 53.11 -12.35 -36.35
CA ILE A 17 53.02 -11.33 -35.31
C ILE A 17 54.14 -11.62 -34.31
N CYS A 18 55.16 -10.76 -34.29
CA CYS A 18 56.20 -10.77 -33.27
C CYS A 18 55.59 -10.30 -31.94
N ASP A 19 55.06 -11.26 -31.17
CA ASP A 19 54.58 -11.08 -29.81
C ASP A 19 55.75 -10.80 -28.86
N ASN A 20 56.07 -9.52 -28.64
CA ASN A 20 56.91 -9.09 -27.53
C ASN A 20 56.69 -7.58 -27.20
N GLU A 21 55.44 -7.12 -27.21
CA GLU A 21 55.11 -5.88 -26.51
C GLU A 21 54.80 -6.18 -25.03
N PRO A 22 55.47 -5.51 -24.07
CA PRO A 22 55.23 -5.71 -22.65
C PRO A 22 53.79 -5.27 -22.27
N PRO A 23 53.21 -5.84 -21.20
CA PRO A 23 51.80 -5.69 -20.83
C PRO A 23 51.47 -4.31 -20.21
N VAL A 24 51.66 -3.23 -20.96
CA VAL A 24 51.37 -1.85 -20.52
C VAL A 24 49.88 -1.66 -20.24
N VAL A 25 49.01 -2.34 -20.99
CA VAL A 25 47.55 -2.25 -20.84
C VAL A 25 47.07 -2.79 -19.49
N SER A 26 47.72 -3.83 -18.96
CA SER A 26 47.33 -4.44 -17.67
C SER A 26 47.57 -3.49 -16.49
N THR A 27 48.67 -2.73 -16.55
CA THR A 27 49.05 -1.79 -15.48
C THR A 27 48.09 -0.60 -15.39
N LEU A 28 47.67 -0.06 -16.54
CA LEU A 28 46.72 1.05 -16.58
C LEU A 28 45.34 0.64 -16.05
N GLN A 29 44.86 -0.55 -16.42
CA GLN A 29 43.57 -1.06 -15.96
C GLN A 29 43.56 -1.30 -14.43
N ALA A 30 44.67 -1.81 -13.88
CA ALA A 30 44.84 -1.97 -12.44
C ALA A 30 44.81 -0.61 -11.72
N SER A 31 45.49 0.41 -12.26
CA SER A 31 45.48 1.76 -11.69
C SER A 31 44.09 2.41 -11.69
N ILE A 32 43.31 2.26 -12.78
CA ILE A 32 41.94 2.78 -12.86
C ILE A 32 41.04 2.09 -11.83
N HIS A 33 41.17 0.76 -11.69
CA HIS A 33 40.39 0.02 -10.70
C HIS A 33 40.74 0.40 -9.26
N GLN A 34 42.03 0.58 -8.97
CA GLN A 34 42.50 1.01 -7.65
C GLN A 34 41.98 2.41 -7.29
N GLN A 35 41.98 3.35 -8.24
CA GLN A 35 41.43 4.69 -8.03
C GLN A 35 39.91 4.63 -7.77
N ALA A 36 39.17 3.87 -8.59
CA ALA A 36 37.73 3.71 -8.41
C ALA A 36 37.37 3.11 -7.03
N MET A 37 38.17 2.14 -6.55
CA MET A 37 37.99 1.58 -5.20
C MET A 37 38.26 2.62 -4.10
N ALA A 38 39.29 3.45 -4.26
CA ALA A 38 39.59 4.52 -3.30
C ALA A 38 38.43 5.54 -3.22
N ASP A 39 37.87 5.95 -4.36
CA ASP A 39 36.74 6.88 -4.41
C ASP A 39 35.48 6.29 -3.76
N ILE A 40 35.20 5.00 -3.98
CA ILE A 40 34.07 4.30 -3.33
C ILE A 40 34.26 4.24 -1.81
N VAL A 41 35.46 3.95 -1.33
CA VAL A 41 35.75 3.91 0.11
C VAL A 41 35.56 5.29 0.74
N LEU A 42 35.99 6.35 0.06
CA LEU A 42 35.82 7.73 0.53
C LEU A 42 34.32 8.11 0.61
N GLU A 43 33.53 7.78 -0.42
CA GLU A 43 32.10 8.07 -0.42
C GLU A 43 31.35 7.25 0.65
N MET A 44 31.75 5.99 0.88
CA MET A 44 31.22 5.19 1.99
C MET A 44 31.51 5.83 3.36
N GLN A 45 32.69 6.41 3.56
CA GLN A 45 33.04 7.12 4.80
C GLN A 45 32.21 8.39 4.97
N ARG A 46 31.99 9.14 3.89
CA ARG A 46 31.11 10.32 3.87
C ARG A 46 29.68 9.96 4.26
N LEU A 47 29.11 8.92 3.63
CA LEU A 47 27.76 8.44 3.92
C LEU A 47 27.63 7.95 5.37
N ARG A 48 28.60 7.21 5.90
CA ARG A 48 28.62 6.78 7.32
C ARG A 48 28.64 7.97 8.28
N SER A 49 29.36 9.04 7.94
CA SER A 49 29.39 10.25 8.76
C SER A 49 28.06 10.99 8.72
N ARG A 50 27.42 11.06 7.54
CA ARG A 50 26.08 11.63 7.39
C ARG A 50 25.01 10.87 8.15
N VAL A 51 25.08 9.52 8.16
CA VAL A 51 24.16 8.69 8.96
C VAL A 51 24.30 8.99 10.45
N ARG A 52 25.53 9.07 10.97
CA ARG A 52 25.78 9.42 12.39
C ARG A 52 25.24 10.80 12.77
N GLU A 53 25.39 11.78 11.87
CA GLU A 53 24.83 13.13 12.08
C GLU A 53 23.30 13.11 12.14
N LEU A 54 22.66 12.36 11.25
CA LEU A 54 21.20 12.21 11.25
C LEU A 54 20.70 11.44 12.48
N GLU A 55 21.45 10.46 12.97
CA GLU A 55 21.15 9.75 14.22
C GLU A 55 21.23 10.72 15.42
N ALA A 56 22.28 11.54 15.51
CA ALA A 56 22.41 12.55 16.55
C ALA A 56 21.26 13.58 16.53
N ASN A 57 20.87 14.07 15.34
CA ASN A 57 19.75 14.99 15.20
C ASN A 57 18.40 14.34 15.58
N ASN A 58 18.22 13.05 15.29
CA ASN A 58 17.03 12.32 15.72
C ASN A 58 16.98 12.16 17.24
N ASP A 59 18.11 11.88 17.89
CA ASP A 59 18.20 11.80 19.35
C ASP A 59 17.88 13.15 20.01
N GLU A 60 18.37 14.26 19.44
CA GLU A 60 18.03 15.62 19.89
C GLU A 60 16.54 15.92 19.77
N LEU A 61 15.92 15.62 18.62
CA LEU A 61 14.48 15.78 18.41
C LEU A 61 13.63 14.91 19.34
N LEU A 62 14.12 13.73 19.72
CA LEU A 62 13.44 12.86 20.68
C LEU A 62 13.46 13.45 22.10
N LEU A 63 14.56 14.11 22.49
CA LEU A 63 14.65 14.83 23.76
C LEU A 63 13.66 16.02 23.79
N GLU A 64 13.65 16.84 22.73
CA GLU A 64 12.72 17.98 22.61
C GLU A 64 11.25 17.54 22.66
N LEU A 65 10.93 16.38 22.09
CA LEU A 65 9.59 15.80 22.12
C LEU A 65 9.18 15.33 23.52
N GLU A 66 10.09 14.73 24.31
CA GLU A 66 9.79 14.36 25.69
C GLU A 66 9.67 15.60 26.61
N ASP A 67 10.47 16.64 26.39
CA ASP A 67 10.36 17.91 27.12
C ASP A 67 9.01 18.59 26.84
N SER A 68 8.64 18.72 25.57
CA SER A 68 7.33 19.26 25.16
C SER A 68 6.15 18.48 25.74
N LYS A 69 6.30 17.16 25.87
CA LYS A 69 5.30 16.28 26.47
C LYS A 69 5.24 16.41 28.00
N ALA A 70 6.35 16.72 28.66
CA ALA A 70 6.36 17.05 30.09
C ALA A 70 5.65 18.38 30.35
N GLU A 71 5.92 19.42 29.55
CA GLU A 71 5.22 20.72 29.62
C GLU A 71 3.72 20.57 29.39
N LEU A 72 3.31 19.74 28.42
CA LEU A 72 1.88 19.51 28.15
C LEU A 72 1.18 18.81 29.33
N LYS A 73 1.87 17.90 30.03
CA LYS A 73 1.33 17.29 31.26
C LYS A 73 1.20 18.30 32.39
N GLU A 74 2.17 19.19 32.55
CA GLU A 74 2.15 20.24 33.57
C GLU A 74 1.00 21.23 33.33
N THR A 75 0.85 21.71 32.10
CA THR A 75 -0.26 22.60 31.71
C THR A 75 -1.62 21.94 31.89
N GLN A 76 -1.76 20.65 31.56
CA GLN A 76 -2.97 19.88 31.83
C GLN A 76 -3.26 19.76 33.34
N ALA A 77 -2.24 19.53 34.16
CA ALA A 77 -2.38 19.48 35.62
C ALA A 77 -2.78 20.84 36.20
N LEU A 78 -2.19 21.94 35.71
CA LEU A 78 -2.53 23.31 36.10
C LEU A 78 -3.99 23.62 35.76
N LEU A 79 -4.43 23.29 34.53
CA LEU A 79 -5.81 23.44 34.11
C LEU A 79 -6.77 22.67 35.03
N GLY A 80 -6.45 21.42 35.36
CA GLY A 80 -7.22 20.61 36.31
C GLY A 80 -7.38 21.29 37.68
N ARG A 81 -6.29 21.86 38.23
CA ARG A 81 -6.33 22.61 39.50
C ARG A 81 -7.19 23.87 39.41
N THR A 82 -7.11 24.62 38.31
CA THR A 82 -7.93 25.83 38.12
C THR A 82 -9.42 25.50 38.01
N MET A 83 -9.79 24.42 37.31
CA MET A 83 -11.18 23.97 37.22
C MET A 83 -11.76 23.56 38.59
N VAL A 84 -10.99 22.85 39.41
CA VAL A 84 -11.42 22.47 40.77
C VAL A 84 -11.58 23.71 41.67
N LYS A 85 -10.67 24.68 41.61
CA LYS A 85 -10.80 25.95 42.35
C LYS A 85 -12.04 26.73 41.93
N ALA A 86 -12.30 26.83 40.61
CA ALA A 86 -13.47 27.51 40.08
C ALA A 86 -14.79 26.83 40.49
N ALA A 87 -14.82 25.49 40.55
CA ALA A 87 -15.98 24.74 41.03
C ALA A 87 -16.27 25.03 42.51
N ARG A 88 -15.25 25.00 43.38
CA ARG A 88 -15.40 25.30 44.82
C ARG A 88 -15.88 26.72 45.10
N GLN A 89 -15.44 27.70 44.30
CA GLN A 89 -15.91 29.09 44.42
C GLN A 89 -17.40 29.25 44.10
N ARG A 90 -17.98 28.38 43.27
CA ARG A 90 -19.42 28.39 42.98
C ARG A 90 -20.25 27.82 44.13
N GLU A 91 -19.74 26.84 44.85
CA GLU A 91 -20.46 26.20 45.96
C GLU A 91 -20.48 27.04 47.24
N GLY A 92 -19.52 27.94 47.43
CA GLY A 92 -19.38 28.74 48.66
C GLY A 92 -20.19 30.04 48.73
N ARG A 93 -21.02 30.39 47.72
CA ARG A 93 -21.65 31.72 47.64
C ARG A 93 -23.16 31.78 47.95
N ASP A 94 -23.82 30.65 48.23
CA ASP A 94 -25.29 30.59 48.40
C ASP A 94 -25.78 30.24 49.82
N THR A 95 -24.98 30.47 50.87
CA THR A 95 -25.50 30.38 52.25
C THR A 95 -25.97 31.74 52.77
N THR A 96 -26.97 32.34 52.12
CA THR A 96 -27.87 33.27 52.81
C THR A 96 -28.98 32.46 53.48
N PRO A 97 -29.17 32.55 54.81
CA PRO A 97 -30.26 31.84 55.49
C PRO A 97 -31.59 32.54 55.18
N SER A 98 -32.22 32.17 54.05
CA SER A 98 -33.57 32.64 53.73
C SER A 98 -34.60 31.80 54.46
N SER A 99 -34.98 32.30 55.64
CA SER A 99 -36.21 31.91 56.32
C SER A 99 -37.42 32.31 55.46
N SER A 100 -38.01 31.37 54.72
CA SER A 100 -39.38 31.53 54.24
C SER A 100 -40.05 30.18 53.97
N ARG A 101 -40.91 29.85 54.93
CA ARG A 101 -42.04 28.93 54.89
C ARG A 101 -42.90 29.18 53.63
N CYS A 102 -43.29 28.12 52.89
CA CYS A 102 -44.65 27.83 52.39
C CYS A 102 -44.72 27.00 51.08
N ILE A 103 -45.45 25.88 51.19
CA ILE A 103 -46.55 25.40 50.33
C ILE A 103 -46.22 24.87 48.91
N ASN A 104 -46.38 23.54 48.79
CA ASN A 104 -47.01 22.73 47.74
C ASN A 104 -47.02 23.23 46.27
N ALA A 105 -46.45 22.43 45.37
CA ALA A 105 -47.12 22.06 44.12
C ALA A 105 -46.57 20.74 43.57
N SER A 106 -47.42 19.72 43.61
CA SER A 106 -47.29 18.45 42.94
C SER A 106 -47.14 18.64 41.42
N THR A 107 -45.99 18.29 40.86
CA THR A 107 -45.87 18.00 39.43
C THR A 107 -45.26 16.61 39.25
N LYS A 108 -45.97 15.82 38.46
CA LYS A 108 -45.78 14.38 38.30
C LYS A 108 -44.42 14.08 37.66
N ARG A 109 -43.64 13.31 38.39
CA ARG A 109 -42.35 12.73 38.02
C ARG A 109 -42.56 11.71 36.89
N ALA A 110 -42.17 12.06 35.67
CA ALA A 110 -42.00 11.08 34.60
C ALA A 110 -40.85 10.14 35.01
N ARG A 111 -41.16 8.85 35.10
CA ARG A 111 -40.22 7.77 35.41
C ARG A 111 -39.21 7.66 34.27
N SER A 112 -37.97 8.12 34.51
CA SER A 112 -36.81 7.76 33.70
C SER A 112 -36.48 6.28 33.94
N SER A 113 -36.34 5.52 32.86
CA SER A 113 -35.91 4.13 32.87
C SER A 113 -34.50 4.01 33.46
N SER A 114 -34.39 3.26 34.55
CA SER A 114 -33.12 2.84 35.15
C SER A 114 -32.29 2.07 34.12
N LEU A 115 -31.13 2.62 33.75
CA LEU A 115 -30.05 1.83 33.16
C LEU A 115 -29.39 1.05 34.29
N GLU A 116 -29.67 -0.24 34.37
CA GLU A 116 -28.90 -1.17 35.18
C GLU A 116 -27.46 -1.22 34.64
N VAL A 117 -26.54 -0.67 35.41
CA VAL A 117 -25.10 -0.91 35.21
C VAL A 117 -24.83 -2.33 35.68
N VAL A 118 -24.86 -3.28 34.74
CA VAL A 118 -24.33 -4.63 34.96
C VAL A 118 -22.84 -4.50 35.23
N LYS A 119 -22.46 -4.62 36.51
CA LYS A 119 -21.08 -4.87 36.91
C LYS A 119 -20.67 -6.24 36.34
N VAL A 120 -19.92 -6.22 35.24
CA VAL A 120 -19.20 -7.41 34.78
C VAL A 120 -18.11 -7.70 35.81
N VAL A 121 -18.39 -8.61 36.72
CA VAL A 121 -17.39 -9.24 37.59
C VAL A 121 -16.54 -10.12 36.69
N VAL A 122 -15.36 -9.62 36.32
CA VAL A 122 -14.33 -10.43 35.66
C VAL A 122 -13.78 -11.37 36.71
N ASN A 123 -14.20 -12.64 36.65
CA ASN A 123 -13.60 -13.74 37.40
C ASN A 123 -12.16 -13.94 36.90
N PRO A 124 -11.12 -13.79 37.75
CA PRO A 124 -9.78 -14.22 37.38
C PRO A 124 -9.77 -15.76 37.39
N GLN A 125 -9.74 -16.37 36.20
CA GLN A 125 -9.48 -17.79 36.10
C GLN A 125 -8.08 -18.10 36.64
N LYS A 126 -8.07 -19.00 37.62
CA LYS A 126 -6.90 -19.73 38.12
C LYS A 126 -6.08 -20.26 36.94
N THR A 127 -4.84 -19.81 36.82
CA THR A 127 -3.79 -20.57 36.16
C THR A 127 -3.40 -21.73 37.09
N GLU A 128 -3.80 -22.94 36.72
CA GLU A 128 -3.35 -24.15 37.38
C GLU A 128 -1.86 -24.39 37.12
N LYS A 129 -1.16 -24.68 38.22
CA LYS A 129 0.07 -25.46 38.29
C LYS A 129 -0.19 -26.78 37.53
N GLY A 130 0.63 -27.20 36.58
CA GLY A 130 1.99 -27.66 36.79
C GLY A 130 2.05 -29.12 36.36
N VAL A 131 2.80 -29.43 35.31
CA VAL A 131 3.20 -30.81 34.97
C VAL A 131 4.66 -30.76 34.57
N GLU A 132 5.48 -31.18 35.53
CA GLU A 132 6.49 -32.22 35.39
C GLU A 132 7.54 -32.04 34.30
N ARG A 133 8.70 -31.53 34.74
CA ARG A 133 9.99 -31.85 34.14
C ARG A 133 10.29 -33.30 34.45
N ASP A 134 10.60 -34.08 33.42
CA ASP A 134 11.45 -35.25 33.64
C ASP A 134 12.49 -35.44 32.55
N ALA A 135 13.58 -36.03 33.01
CA ALA A 135 14.94 -35.86 32.52
C ALA A 135 15.31 -36.71 31.30
N LEU A 136 16.20 -36.18 30.44
CA LEU A 136 17.23 -37.00 29.80
C LEU A 136 18.49 -36.17 29.55
N LYS A 137 19.36 -36.19 30.56
CA LYS A 137 20.80 -35.97 30.39
C LYS A 137 21.41 -37.27 29.86
N LYS A 138 22.25 -37.19 28.83
CA LYS A 138 23.57 -37.84 28.86
C LYS A 138 24.55 -37.15 27.89
N PRO A 139 25.85 -37.17 28.21
CA PRO A 139 26.86 -36.31 27.60
C PRO A 139 27.63 -37.05 26.49
N LEU A 140 28.18 -36.31 25.54
CA LEU A 140 29.41 -36.73 24.88
C LEU A 140 30.43 -35.59 24.91
N SER A 141 31.55 -35.95 25.53
CA SER A 141 32.78 -35.22 25.74
C SER A 141 33.73 -35.33 24.55
N ASN A 142 34.71 -34.42 24.56
CA ASN A 142 36.02 -34.45 23.90
C ASN A 142 36.07 -33.95 22.45
N ALA A 143 37.06 -33.18 22.01
CA ALA A 143 38.17 -32.47 22.67
C ALA A 143 38.90 -31.62 21.60
N LEU A 144 39.57 -30.56 22.07
CA LEU A 144 40.74 -29.89 21.47
C LEU A 144 40.62 -29.26 20.06
N SER A 145 40.66 -27.93 20.02
CA SER A 145 41.82 -27.21 19.48
C SER A 145 41.78 -25.73 19.91
N LYS A 146 42.92 -25.23 20.41
CA LYS A 146 43.15 -23.86 20.87
C LYS A 146 43.72 -23.04 19.70
N HIS A 147 43.22 -21.83 19.49
CA HIS A 147 44.02 -20.61 19.31
C HIS A 147 43.10 -19.36 19.30
N PRO A 148 43.52 -18.21 19.86
CA PRO A 148 42.67 -17.04 20.05
C PRO A 148 42.88 -15.99 18.95
N THR A 149 41.80 -15.35 18.50
CA THR A 149 41.85 -14.04 17.85
C THR A 149 40.66 -13.22 18.31
N ASP A 150 40.95 -12.18 19.07
CA ASP A 150 40.03 -11.16 19.57
C ASP A 150 39.56 -10.25 18.43
N ALA A 151 38.28 -10.33 18.02
CA ALA A 151 37.58 -9.27 17.27
C ALA A 151 36.07 -9.51 17.09
N ALA A 152 35.36 -10.15 18.04
CA ALA A 152 33.94 -10.48 17.85
C ALA A 152 33.10 -10.41 19.13
N GLN A 153 32.91 -9.22 19.71
CA GLN A 153 31.94 -9.03 20.80
C GLN A 153 31.02 -7.80 20.70
N THR A 154 31.08 -6.99 19.62
CA THR A 154 30.25 -5.78 19.50
C THR A 154 29.00 -5.90 18.61
N THR A 155 28.79 -7.00 17.89
CA THR A 155 27.63 -7.14 16.98
C THR A 155 26.43 -7.89 17.57
N ALA A 156 26.61 -8.71 18.61
CA ALA A 156 25.53 -9.52 19.18
C ALA A 156 24.58 -8.75 20.14
N LYS A 157 24.96 -7.54 20.56
CA LYS A 157 24.17 -6.74 21.52
C LYS A 157 23.13 -5.84 20.83
N THR A 158 23.41 -5.40 19.60
CA THR A 158 22.53 -4.52 18.81
C THR A 158 21.33 -5.26 18.22
N GLU A 159 21.52 -6.53 17.85
CA GLU A 159 20.46 -7.37 17.27
C GLU A 159 19.37 -7.74 18.28
N LYS A 160 19.73 -7.94 19.56
CA LYS A 160 18.76 -8.22 20.63
C LYS A 160 17.89 -7.01 21.03
N LEU A 161 18.36 -5.78 20.82
CA LEU A 161 17.60 -4.56 21.10
C LEU A 161 16.56 -4.24 20.02
N GLN A 162 16.87 -4.51 18.74
CA GLN A 162 15.91 -4.32 17.64
C GLN A 162 14.73 -5.32 17.67
N VAL A 163 14.97 -6.56 18.12
CA VAL A 163 13.91 -7.58 18.26
C VAL A 163 12.96 -7.28 19.44
N GLN A 164 13.43 -6.60 20.48
CA GLN A 164 12.56 -6.18 21.60
C GLN A 164 11.72 -4.94 21.28
N LEU A 165 12.26 -3.96 20.54
CA LEU A 165 11.49 -2.76 20.14
C LEU A 165 10.35 -3.10 19.18
N THR A 166 10.55 -4.06 18.28
CA THR A 166 9.54 -4.46 17.27
C THR A 166 8.38 -5.27 17.87
N LYS A 167 8.61 -6.06 18.93
CA LYS A 167 7.54 -6.75 19.67
C LYS A 167 6.66 -5.79 20.48
N LYS A 168 7.25 -4.77 21.11
CA LYS A 168 6.50 -3.83 21.97
C LYS A 168 5.57 -2.89 21.18
N THR A 169 5.90 -2.63 19.91
CA THR A 169 5.10 -1.79 19.01
C THR A 169 3.92 -2.56 18.39
N THR A 170 4.04 -3.88 18.22
CA THR A 170 2.97 -4.72 17.66
C THR A 170 1.88 -5.06 18.69
N GLU A 171 2.21 -5.17 19.97
CA GLU A 171 1.21 -5.40 21.03
C GLU A 171 0.29 -4.18 21.25
N LYS A 172 0.79 -2.94 21.13
CA LYS A 172 -0.03 -1.73 21.29
C LYS A 172 -0.99 -1.46 20.14
N MET A 173 -0.75 -2.00 18.94
CA MET A 173 -1.66 -1.79 17.80
C MET A 173 -2.88 -2.73 17.81
N ASN A 174 -2.86 -3.81 18.60
CA ASN A 174 -3.96 -4.77 18.66
C ASN A 174 -5.03 -4.47 19.72
N GLU A 175 -4.76 -3.52 20.64
CA GLU A 175 -5.69 -3.19 21.73
C GLU A 175 -6.82 -2.22 21.31
N TYR A 176 -6.70 -1.57 20.15
CA TYR A 176 -7.69 -0.58 19.66
C TYR A 176 -8.77 -1.14 18.72
N ALA A 177 -8.84 -2.46 18.49
CA ALA A 177 -9.70 -3.06 17.45
C ALA A 177 -11.03 -3.66 17.94
N VAL A 178 -11.39 -3.57 19.22
CA VAL A 178 -12.64 -4.19 19.72
C VAL A 178 -13.58 -3.14 20.34
N GLY A 179 -14.55 -2.69 19.54
CA GLY A 179 -15.56 -1.74 19.99
C GLY A 179 -16.59 -1.35 18.92
N GLY A 180 -17.17 -2.31 18.21
CA GLY A 180 -18.22 -2.05 17.22
C GLY A 180 -19.62 -2.11 17.85
N VAL A 181 -20.22 -0.96 18.14
CA VAL A 181 -21.64 -0.84 18.54
C VAL A 181 -22.54 -0.92 17.30
N ALA A 182 -23.44 -1.90 17.28
CA ALA A 182 -24.41 -2.10 16.21
C ALA A 182 -25.50 -1.02 16.23
N VAL A 183 -25.52 -0.14 15.22
CA VAL A 183 -26.58 0.86 15.03
C VAL A 183 -27.67 0.31 14.10
N LYS A 184 -28.87 0.17 14.64
CA LYS A 184 -30.11 -0.29 13.99
C LYS A 184 -30.54 0.70 12.90
N ARG A 185 -30.50 0.27 11.63
CA ARG A 185 -30.95 1.07 10.47
C ARG A 185 -32.47 1.27 10.51
N ARG A 186 -32.94 2.54 10.53
CA ARG A 186 -34.34 2.89 10.27
C ARG A 186 -34.60 2.90 8.76
N LYS A 187 -35.67 2.23 8.33
CA LYS A 187 -36.24 2.30 6.97
C LYS A 187 -36.78 3.72 6.76
N LEU A 188 -36.28 4.44 5.75
CA LEU A 188 -36.86 5.69 5.28
C LEU A 188 -37.77 5.40 4.07
N VAL A 189 -38.93 6.03 4.09
CA VAL A 189 -40.01 5.97 3.11
C VAL A 189 -39.59 6.76 1.84
N PRO A 190 -39.99 6.34 0.63
CA PRO A 190 -39.66 7.05 -0.60
C PRO A 190 -40.48 8.34 -0.71
N VAL A 191 -39.80 9.47 -0.88
CA VAL A 191 -40.42 10.74 -1.28
C VAL A 191 -40.59 10.71 -2.80
N GLN A 192 -41.82 10.83 -3.28
CA GLN A 192 -42.13 11.01 -4.69
C GLN A 192 -41.88 12.47 -5.10
N GLU A 193 -41.07 12.68 -6.14
CA GLU A 193 -40.95 13.96 -6.83
C GLU A 193 -41.95 14.05 -8.00
N PRO A 194 -42.45 15.26 -8.32
CA PRO A 194 -43.48 15.45 -9.33
C PRO A 194 -42.90 15.38 -10.74
N ARG A 195 -43.59 14.59 -11.58
CA ARG A 195 -43.42 14.57 -13.04
C ARG A 195 -43.90 15.90 -13.62
N SER A 196 -43.02 16.62 -14.29
CA SER A 196 -43.37 17.63 -15.29
C SER A 196 -42.94 17.13 -16.67
N ALA A 197 -43.88 17.21 -17.59
CA ALA A 197 -43.72 16.94 -19.00
C ALA A 197 -43.36 18.24 -19.73
N SER A 198 -42.40 18.21 -20.64
CA SER A 198 -42.56 18.85 -21.95
C SER A 198 -41.49 18.41 -22.95
N GLU A 199 -42.02 18.11 -24.14
CA GLU A 199 -41.56 18.50 -25.47
C GLU A 199 -40.21 18.02 -26.02
N LYS A 200 -40.36 17.30 -27.14
CA LYS A 200 -39.35 16.79 -28.04
C LYS A 200 -38.94 17.92 -28.98
N GLU A 201 -37.68 18.32 -28.92
CA GLU A 201 -37.03 19.06 -30.00
C GLU A 201 -35.88 18.20 -30.54
N THR A 202 -36.13 17.58 -31.70
CA THR A 202 -35.18 16.73 -32.40
C THR A 202 -34.23 17.62 -33.20
N THR A 203 -33.15 18.06 -32.56
CA THR A 203 -31.99 18.64 -33.27
C THR A 203 -30.97 17.53 -33.53
N GLN A 204 -30.76 17.21 -34.82
CA GLN A 204 -29.73 16.26 -35.25
C GLN A 204 -28.34 16.83 -34.95
N ALA A 205 -27.76 16.39 -33.83
CA ALA A 205 -26.38 16.70 -33.48
C ALA A 205 -25.43 15.91 -34.38
N LYS A 206 -24.66 16.66 -35.17
CA LYS A 206 -23.51 16.19 -35.96
C LYS A 206 -22.49 15.58 -34.99
N VAL A 207 -22.41 14.24 -34.99
CA VAL A 207 -21.49 13.46 -34.17
C VAL A 207 -20.06 13.78 -34.60
N ALA A 208 -19.41 14.69 -33.87
CA ALA A 208 -17.97 14.89 -33.95
C ALA A 208 -17.29 13.62 -33.44
N THR A 209 -16.68 12.88 -34.36
CA THR A 209 -15.88 11.69 -34.08
C THR A 209 -14.68 12.13 -33.23
N THR A 210 -14.59 11.55 -32.04
CA THR A 210 -13.71 12.00 -30.94
C THR A 210 -12.32 11.37 -31.11
N GLU A 211 -11.33 12.17 -31.51
CA GLU A 211 -9.93 11.75 -31.70
C GLU A 211 -9.19 11.41 -30.39
N ASP A 212 -9.75 11.70 -29.22
CA ASP A 212 -9.02 11.60 -27.94
C ASP A 212 -8.89 10.17 -27.36
N SER A 213 -9.57 9.17 -27.94
CA SER A 213 -9.34 7.75 -27.57
C SER A 213 -7.98 7.22 -28.05
N SER A 214 -7.28 7.97 -28.91
CA SER A 214 -6.02 7.56 -29.57
C SER A 214 -4.77 7.77 -28.70
N ALA A 215 -4.78 8.70 -27.74
CA ALA A 215 -3.54 9.08 -27.06
C ALA A 215 -2.93 7.95 -26.20
N SER A 216 -3.75 7.07 -25.60
CA SER A 216 -3.25 5.89 -24.87
C SER A 216 -2.57 4.88 -25.79
N SER A 217 -3.19 4.61 -26.95
CA SER A 217 -2.68 3.61 -27.88
C SER A 217 -1.40 4.09 -28.56
N VAL A 218 -1.28 5.40 -28.84
CA VAL A 218 -0.06 5.97 -29.43
C VAL A 218 1.15 5.76 -28.50
N VAL A 219 1.03 6.11 -27.22
CA VAL A 219 2.16 5.96 -26.27
C VAL A 219 2.55 4.49 -26.09
N THR A 220 1.56 3.59 -25.93
CA THR A 220 1.84 2.16 -25.75
C THR A 220 2.37 1.48 -27.02
N SER A 221 1.94 1.92 -28.20
CA SER A 221 2.41 1.36 -29.49
C SER A 221 3.89 1.61 -29.77
N GLN A 222 4.48 2.64 -29.15
CA GLN A 222 5.91 2.94 -29.28
C GLN A 222 6.78 2.03 -28.40
N LEU A 223 6.18 1.35 -27.43
CA LEU A 223 6.88 0.47 -26.51
C LEU A 223 7.01 -0.93 -27.11
N ARG A 224 8.22 -1.48 -27.07
CA ARG A 224 8.48 -2.83 -27.56
C ARG A 224 7.98 -3.85 -26.55
N SER A 225 7.19 -4.81 -27.02
CA SER A 225 6.85 -6.00 -26.24
C SER A 225 8.10 -6.79 -25.91
N PHE A 226 8.15 -7.32 -24.69
CA PHE A 226 9.21 -8.22 -24.25
C PHE A 226 8.98 -9.60 -24.87
N ALA A 227 9.97 -10.08 -25.64
CA ALA A 227 9.90 -11.40 -26.27
C ALA A 227 10.15 -12.49 -25.21
N ILE A 228 9.17 -13.35 -25.00
CA ILE A 228 9.23 -14.44 -24.02
C ILE A 228 9.51 -15.75 -24.77
N SER A 229 10.59 -16.43 -24.40
CA SER A 229 10.97 -17.73 -24.95
C SER A 229 11.35 -18.69 -23.82
N PRO A 230 10.67 -19.85 -23.68
CA PRO A 230 9.59 -20.37 -24.54
C PRO A 230 8.30 -19.55 -24.45
N PRO A 231 7.32 -19.73 -25.36
CA PRO A 231 6.04 -19.04 -25.25
C PRO A 231 5.38 -19.25 -23.87
N PRO A 232 4.80 -18.21 -23.26
CA PRO A 232 4.22 -18.30 -21.93
C PRO A 232 2.95 -19.15 -21.95
N SER A 233 2.85 -20.09 -21.02
CA SER A 233 1.59 -20.81 -20.77
C SER A 233 0.55 -19.83 -20.25
N ILE A 234 -0.70 -19.86 -20.71
CA ILE A 234 -1.75 -19.02 -20.12
C ILE A 234 -2.24 -19.71 -18.86
N PHE A 235 -1.99 -19.12 -17.70
CA PHE A 235 -2.35 -19.72 -16.43
C PHE A 235 -3.08 -18.72 -15.52
N GLU A 236 -4.24 -19.16 -15.03
CA GLU A 236 -5.16 -18.38 -14.21
C GLU A 236 -5.18 -18.92 -12.77
N VAL A 237 -4.93 -18.06 -11.77
CA VAL A 237 -4.94 -18.41 -10.35
C VAL A 237 -6.02 -17.68 -9.56
N PRO A 238 -6.72 -18.33 -8.62
CA PRO A 238 -7.53 -17.63 -7.65
C PRO A 238 -6.66 -16.75 -6.74
N ARG A 239 -7.12 -15.54 -6.43
CA ARG A 239 -6.38 -14.67 -5.51
C ARG A 239 -6.27 -15.24 -4.09
N ALA A 240 -7.32 -15.91 -3.63
CA ALA A 240 -7.35 -16.58 -2.34
C ALA A 240 -6.25 -17.66 -2.22
N PHE A 241 -5.93 -18.34 -3.34
CA PHE A 241 -4.82 -19.28 -3.38
C PHE A 241 -3.48 -18.57 -3.16
N LEU A 242 -3.24 -17.45 -3.86
CA LEU A 242 -2.02 -16.65 -3.66
C LEU A 242 -1.90 -16.17 -2.21
N ARG A 243 -3.01 -15.74 -1.61
CA ARG A 243 -3.06 -15.32 -0.20
C ARG A 243 -2.68 -16.44 0.76
N VAL A 244 -3.24 -17.64 0.57
CA VAL A 244 -2.96 -18.79 1.45
C VAL A 244 -1.51 -19.25 1.30
N GLN A 245 -1.02 -19.31 0.05
CA GLN A 245 0.29 -19.88 -0.23
C GLN A 245 1.45 -18.92 0.08
N TYR A 246 1.27 -17.63 -0.19
CA TYR A 246 2.33 -16.63 -0.12
C TYR A 246 2.06 -15.51 0.91
N GLY A 247 0.89 -15.52 1.56
CA GLY A 247 0.42 -14.44 2.42
C GLY A 247 -0.22 -13.29 1.63
N GLY A 248 -0.48 -12.16 2.30
CA GLY A 248 -1.05 -10.96 1.67
C GLY A 248 -2.56 -10.84 1.85
N SER A 249 -3.23 -10.25 0.87
CA SER A 249 -4.65 -9.86 0.96
C SER A 249 -5.43 -10.24 -0.31
N ASP A 250 -6.75 -10.38 -0.23
CA ASP A 250 -7.57 -10.56 -1.44
C ASP A 250 -8.00 -9.23 -2.07
N GLN A 251 -7.72 -8.11 -1.41
CA GLN A 251 -8.28 -6.80 -1.80
C GLN A 251 -7.20 -5.76 -2.12
N GLN A 252 -6.01 -5.85 -1.50
CA GLN A 252 -4.99 -4.81 -1.64
C GLN A 252 -4.43 -4.69 -3.06
N PHE A 253 -4.47 -3.50 -3.64
CA PHE A 253 -3.91 -3.22 -4.97
C PHE A 253 -2.41 -3.56 -5.10
N LEU A 254 -1.59 -3.20 -4.10
CA LEU A 254 -0.16 -3.53 -4.01
C LEU A 254 0.08 -4.50 -2.86
N GLN A 255 0.92 -5.51 -3.08
CA GLN A 255 1.28 -6.51 -2.06
C GLN A 255 2.76 -6.85 -2.06
N TYR A 256 3.20 -7.40 -0.93
CA TYR A 256 4.59 -7.79 -0.71
C TYR A 256 4.61 -9.21 -0.17
N PHE A 257 5.28 -10.11 -0.87
CA PHE A 257 5.50 -11.49 -0.45
C PHE A 257 6.90 -11.62 0.13
N ARG A 258 6.96 -12.12 1.38
CA ARG A 258 8.24 -12.37 2.06
C ARG A 258 8.94 -13.55 1.40
N ALA A 259 10.26 -13.48 1.31
CA ALA A 259 11.07 -14.51 0.66
C ALA A 259 10.86 -15.91 1.29
N GLU A 260 10.79 -15.95 2.63
CA GLU A 260 10.66 -17.18 3.42
C GLU A 260 9.41 -18.02 3.11
N LYS A 261 8.29 -17.38 2.73
CA LYS A 261 7.00 -18.04 2.50
C LYS A 261 6.66 -18.16 1.02
N GLY A 262 7.62 -18.62 0.23
CA GLY A 262 7.35 -19.11 -1.12
C GLY A 262 7.85 -18.25 -2.28
N ASN A 263 8.74 -17.27 -2.05
CA ASN A 263 9.53 -16.75 -3.17
C ASN A 263 10.74 -17.66 -3.40
N LEU A 264 10.51 -18.80 -4.04
CA LEU A 264 11.53 -19.84 -4.19
C LEU A 264 12.56 -19.49 -5.27
N SER A 265 12.18 -18.64 -6.23
CA SER A 265 13.07 -18.20 -7.31
C SER A 265 14.04 -17.09 -6.89
N SER A 266 13.84 -16.44 -5.74
CA SER A 266 14.72 -15.37 -5.28
C SER A 266 14.58 -15.09 -3.78
N PRO A 267 15.69 -14.85 -3.05
CA PRO A 267 15.68 -14.46 -1.65
C PRO A 267 15.13 -13.03 -1.41
N ILE A 268 14.68 -12.33 -2.45
CA ILE A 268 14.24 -10.94 -2.39
C ILE A 268 12.74 -10.88 -2.07
N ILE A 269 12.28 -9.82 -1.39
CA ILE A 269 10.85 -9.55 -1.22
C ILE A 269 10.22 -9.31 -2.60
N ARG A 270 9.24 -10.13 -2.98
CA ARG A 270 8.53 -9.95 -4.25
C ARG A 270 7.41 -8.94 -4.07
N ARG A 271 7.28 -8.02 -5.02
CA ARG A 271 6.28 -6.93 -5.01
C ARG A 271 5.26 -7.21 -6.08
N LEU A 272 3.97 -7.16 -5.73
CA LEU A 272 2.88 -7.58 -6.61
C LEU A 272 1.90 -6.45 -6.86
N VAL A 273 1.43 -6.36 -8.11
CA VAL A 273 0.37 -5.44 -8.53
C VAL A 273 -0.86 -6.22 -8.97
N PHE A 274 -2.00 -5.93 -8.35
CA PHE A 274 -3.30 -6.50 -8.67
C PHE A 274 -4.25 -5.38 -9.13
N ALA A 275 -4.03 -4.90 -10.36
CA ALA A 275 -4.85 -3.84 -10.93
C ALA A 275 -6.19 -4.37 -11.44
N GLN A 276 -7.25 -3.57 -11.27
CA GLN A 276 -8.57 -3.92 -11.78
C GLN A 276 -8.78 -3.32 -13.18
N PRO A 277 -9.20 -4.12 -14.19
CA PRO A 277 -9.36 -3.64 -15.57
C PRO A 277 -10.38 -2.51 -15.74
N ASN A 278 -11.43 -2.47 -14.92
CA ASN A 278 -12.43 -1.39 -14.95
C ASN A 278 -11.83 -0.02 -14.58
N MET A 279 -10.80 0.01 -13.72
CA MET A 279 -10.08 1.21 -13.33
C MET A 279 -8.78 1.42 -14.10
N ASN A 280 -8.31 0.40 -14.81
CA ASN A 280 -7.04 0.37 -15.54
C ASN A 280 -7.24 -0.36 -16.89
N PRO A 281 -7.98 0.24 -17.83
CA PRO A 281 -8.33 -0.42 -19.09
C PRO A 281 -7.10 -0.70 -19.98
N ASP A 282 -6.03 0.08 -19.81
CA ASP A 282 -4.81 0.01 -20.62
C ASP A 282 -3.69 -0.79 -19.94
N MET A 283 -3.99 -1.51 -18.84
CA MET A 283 -2.97 -2.32 -18.15
C MET A 283 -2.51 -3.50 -19.00
N PRO A 284 -1.31 -4.05 -18.76
CA PRO A 284 -0.85 -5.25 -19.46
C PRO A 284 -1.87 -6.40 -19.34
N SER A 285 -2.46 -6.79 -20.47
CA SER A 285 -3.51 -7.82 -20.55
C SER A 285 -2.97 -9.19 -20.98
N SER A 286 -1.74 -9.21 -21.51
CA SER A 286 -1.05 -10.41 -21.98
C SER A 286 0.42 -10.41 -21.53
N PRO A 287 1.03 -11.59 -21.31
CA PRO A 287 2.45 -11.69 -20.97
C PRO A 287 3.37 -10.90 -21.90
N GLY A 288 4.29 -10.12 -21.33
CA GLY A 288 5.33 -9.40 -22.09
C GLY A 288 4.88 -8.10 -22.75
N VAL A 289 3.58 -7.83 -22.83
CA VAL A 289 3.03 -6.64 -23.47
C VAL A 289 3.15 -5.43 -22.53
N PRO A 290 3.65 -4.27 -22.98
CA PRO A 290 3.68 -3.06 -22.17
C PRO A 290 2.26 -2.55 -21.89
N GLY A 291 2.11 -1.66 -20.92
CA GLY A 291 0.79 -1.09 -20.64
C GLY A 291 0.87 0.12 -19.73
N MET A 292 -0.30 0.56 -19.26
CA MET A 292 -0.43 1.71 -18.37
C MET A 292 -1.38 1.40 -17.21
N ILE A 293 -1.02 1.92 -16.04
CA ILE A 293 -1.85 1.92 -14.86
C ILE A 293 -2.18 3.37 -14.50
N TYR A 294 -3.43 3.60 -14.16
CA TYR A 294 -3.87 4.85 -13.57
C TYR A 294 -3.76 4.67 -12.04
N ALA A 295 -2.84 5.35 -11.39
CA ALA A 295 -2.71 5.31 -9.94
C ALA A 295 -1.85 6.45 -9.43
N SER A 296 -2.24 7.06 -8.31
CA SER A 296 -1.39 8.01 -7.57
C SER A 296 -0.67 7.35 -6.39
N ARG A 297 -0.39 6.06 -6.52
CA ARG A 297 0.38 5.26 -5.57
C ARG A 297 1.78 5.05 -6.14
N HIS A 298 2.69 5.98 -5.85
CA HIS A 298 4.05 5.98 -6.38
C HIS A 298 4.93 4.85 -5.83
N GLU A 299 4.44 4.05 -4.89
CA GLU A 299 5.17 2.86 -4.45
C GLU A 299 5.48 1.91 -5.62
N ILE A 300 4.62 1.84 -6.64
CA ILE A 300 4.81 1.00 -7.83
C ILE A 300 5.99 1.42 -8.71
N VAL A 301 6.40 2.70 -8.68
CA VAL A 301 7.59 3.17 -9.41
C VAL A 301 8.87 3.01 -8.59
N GLN A 302 8.75 2.63 -7.32
CA GLN A 302 9.87 2.41 -6.43
C GLN A 302 10.24 0.94 -6.40
N ASN A 303 11.55 0.68 -6.38
CA ASN A 303 12.12 -0.66 -6.27
C ASN A 303 11.53 -1.64 -7.30
N PRO A 304 11.86 -1.49 -8.60
CA PRO A 304 11.52 -2.53 -9.57
C PRO A 304 12.27 -3.86 -9.32
N PRO A 305 11.85 -4.95 -9.98
CA PRO A 305 10.63 -5.07 -10.77
C PRO A 305 9.40 -5.40 -9.91
N TRP A 306 8.21 -5.17 -10.48
CA TRP A 306 6.92 -5.54 -9.91
C TRP A 306 6.28 -6.69 -10.68
N THR A 307 5.86 -7.72 -9.97
CA THR A 307 5.11 -8.86 -10.50
C THR A 307 3.67 -8.44 -10.77
N VAL A 308 3.24 -8.44 -12.02
CA VAL A 308 1.91 -7.95 -12.40
C VAL A 308 0.96 -9.11 -12.62
N PHE A 309 -0.25 -8.96 -12.07
CA PHE A 309 -1.37 -9.85 -12.33
C PHE A 309 -2.51 -9.10 -12.99
N TYR A 310 -3.03 -9.66 -14.08
CA TYR A 310 -4.21 -9.19 -14.79
C TYR A 310 -5.43 -9.98 -14.34
N LYS A 311 -6.53 -9.29 -14.02
CA LYS A 311 -7.78 -9.95 -13.62
C LYS A 311 -8.52 -10.49 -14.84
N SER A 312 -8.86 -11.77 -14.85
CA SER A 312 -9.61 -12.38 -15.95
C SER A 312 -11.00 -11.74 -16.10
N THR A 313 -11.35 -11.35 -17.33
CA THR A 313 -12.65 -10.76 -17.66
C THR A 313 -13.75 -11.82 -17.74
N LEU A 314 -13.40 -13.05 -18.13
CA LEU A 314 -14.32 -14.18 -18.22
C LEU A 314 -14.56 -14.82 -16.86
N LYS A 315 -13.53 -14.89 -16.01
CA LYS A 315 -13.59 -15.50 -14.69
C LYS A 315 -13.07 -14.53 -13.63
N PRO A 316 -13.90 -13.61 -13.10
CA PRO A 316 -13.46 -12.54 -12.21
C PRO A 316 -12.79 -12.98 -10.90
N ALA A 317 -12.89 -14.25 -10.53
CA ALA A 317 -12.18 -14.81 -9.37
C ALA A 317 -10.70 -15.13 -9.67
N LEU A 318 -10.32 -15.20 -10.94
CA LEU A 318 -9.01 -15.63 -11.39
C LEU A 318 -8.15 -14.48 -11.92
N TRP A 319 -6.84 -14.69 -11.79
CA TRP A 319 -5.81 -13.72 -12.11
C TRP A 319 -4.72 -14.39 -12.93
N THR A 320 -4.29 -13.73 -14.00
CA THR A 320 -3.25 -14.20 -14.91
C THR A 320 -1.95 -13.47 -14.59
N TYR A 321 -0.86 -14.20 -14.39
CA TYR A 321 0.46 -13.61 -14.30
C TYR A 321 0.91 -13.12 -15.68
N VAL A 322 1.32 -11.85 -15.79
CA VAL A 322 1.67 -11.22 -17.08
C VAL A 322 3.14 -10.80 -17.18
N GLY A 323 3.96 -11.08 -16.16
CA GLY A 323 5.40 -10.80 -16.14
C GLY A 323 5.84 -9.89 -14.99
N GLU A 324 7.12 -9.53 -15.03
CA GLU A 324 7.80 -8.62 -14.11
C GLU A 324 8.05 -7.29 -14.83
N TYR A 325 7.60 -6.19 -14.24
CA TYR A 325 7.54 -4.89 -14.89
C TYR A 325 8.34 -3.82 -14.15
N GLU A 326 8.97 -2.95 -14.92
CA GLU A 326 9.43 -1.64 -14.47
C GLU A 326 8.34 -0.60 -14.74
N SER A 327 8.24 0.39 -13.85
CA SER A 327 7.18 1.39 -13.89
C SER A 327 7.76 2.79 -13.82
N VAL A 328 7.27 3.69 -14.68
CA VAL A 328 7.68 5.10 -14.72
C VAL A 328 6.43 5.97 -14.78
N VAL A 329 6.43 7.10 -14.06
CA VAL A 329 5.37 8.10 -14.18
C VAL A 329 5.52 8.79 -15.54
N SER A 330 4.58 8.54 -16.45
CA SER A 330 4.59 9.08 -17.82
C SER A 330 3.82 10.39 -17.95
N GLY A 331 2.97 10.70 -16.96
CA GLY A 331 2.18 11.92 -16.96
C GLY A 331 1.01 11.83 -16.00
N GLN A 332 0.02 12.66 -16.26
CA GLN A 332 -1.12 12.86 -15.39
C GLN A 332 -2.41 12.90 -16.21
N LEU A 333 -3.44 12.24 -15.71
CA LEU A 333 -4.74 12.17 -16.36
C LEU A 333 -5.44 13.52 -16.27
N SER A 334 -5.54 14.22 -17.40
CA SER A 334 -6.21 15.52 -17.47
C SER A 334 -7.72 15.38 -17.24
N ALA A 335 -8.36 16.48 -16.82
CA ALA A 335 -9.82 16.50 -16.61
C ALA A 335 -10.60 16.18 -17.89
N ALA A 336 -10.17 16.72 -19.04
CA ALA A 336 -10.79 16.43 -20.33
C ALA A 336 -10.66 14.93 -20.69
N ARG A 337 -9.46 14.36 -20.54
CA ARG A 337 -9.23 12.93 -20.80
C ARG A 337 -10.02 12.06 -19.84
N PHE A 338 -10.10 12.41 -18.56
CA PHE A 338 -10.96 11.71 -17.59
C PHE A 338 -12.44 11.79 -18.00
N ALA A 339 -12.94 12.97 -18.37
CA ALA A 339 -14.33 13.16 -18.78
C ALA A 339 -14.70 12.28 -20.00
N SER A 340 -13.76 12.13 -20.94
CA SER A 340 -13.90 11.25 -22.12
C SER A 340 -13.87 9.75 -21.80
N GLN A 341 -13.44 9.34 -20.60
CA GLN A 341 -13.40 7.92 -20.23
C GLN A 341 -14.79 7.29 -20.12
N LYS A 342 -14.82 5.96 -20.24
CA LYS A 342 -16.04 5.15 -20.10
C LYS A 342 -16.71 5.39 -18.74
N PRO A 343 -18.05 5.34 -18.66
CA PRO A 343 -18.78 5.51 -17.39
C PRO A 343 -18.31 4.59 -16.27
N ASP A 344 -17.99 3.33 -16.58
CA ASP A 344 -17.51 2.34 -15.60
C ASP A 344 -16.17 2.72 -14.98
N PHE A 345 -15.24 3.26 -15.78
CA PHE A 345 -13.97 3.78 -15.29
C PHE A 345 -14.20 4.94 -14.32
N LYS A 346 -15.06 5.88 -14.71
CA LYS A 346 -15.38 7.05 -13.89
C LYS A 346 -16.04 6.64 -12.57
N LYS A 347 -16.95 5.68 -12.63
CA LYS A 347 -17.62 5.11 -11.46
C LYS A 347 -16.63 4.41 -10.52
N GLY A 348 -15.77 3.52 -11.05
CA GLY A 348 -14.78 2.79 -10.26
C GLY A 348 -13.81 3.73 -9.53
N TRP A 349 -13.33 4.78 -10.21
CA TRP A 349 -12.49 5.80 -9.58
C TRP A 349 -13.20 6.62 -8.51
N ALA A 350 -14.44 7.02 -8.76
CA ALA A 350 -15.23 7.74 -7.77
C ALA A 350 -15.47 6.87 -6.52
N GLU A 351 -15.84 5.59 -6.70
CA GLU A 351 -16.02 4.63 -5.60
C GLU A 351 -14.72 4.42 -4.81
N GLN A 352 -13.59 4.23 -5.51
CA GLN A 352 -12.27 4.08 -4.88
C GLN A 352 -11.93 5.31 -4.04
N LEU A 353 -12.13 6.52 -4.56
CA LEU A 353 -11.84 7.75 -3.83
C LEU A 353 -12.76 7.92 -2.61
N ILE A 354 -14.04 7.53 -2.69
CA ILE A 354 -14.95 7.58 -1.54
C ILE A 354 -14.53 6.61 -0.44
N THR A 355 -14.15 5.39 -0.83
CA THR A 355 -13.89 4.27 0.08
C THR A 355 -12.47 4.28 0.65
N ALA A 356 -11.48 4.79 -0.09
CA ALA A 356 -10.10 4.91 0.35
C ALA A 356 -9.97 5.91 1.52
N LYS A 357 -9.79 5.37 2.73
CA LYS A 357 -9.57 6.14 3.97
C LYS A 357 -8.14 6.04 4.49
N GLU A 358 -7.43 4.97 4.13
CA GLU A 358 -6.11 4.66 4.67
C GLU A 358 -5.00 5.32 3.84
N GLN A 359 -5.19 5.43 2.52
CA GLN A 359 -4.18 5.94 1.62
C GLN A 359 -4.20 7.47 1.61
N THR A 360 -3.17 8.09 2.20
CA THR A 360 -3.03 9.54 2.33
C THR A 360 -3.23 10.28 1.02
N VAL A 361 -2.70 9.74 -0.09
CA VAL A 361 -2.83 10.33 -1.43
C VAL A 361 -4.29 10.50 -1.85
N TYR A 362 -5.13 9.49 -1.65
CA TYR A 362 -6.55 9.54 -1.98
C TYR A 362 -7.34 10.40 -0.99
N VAL A 363 -6.98 10.37 0.29
CA VAL A 363 -7.58 11.26 1.30
C VAL A 363 -7.29 12.73 0.96
N ARG A 364 -6.07 13.04 0.52
CA ARG A 364 -5.65 14.38 0.07
C ARG A 364 -6.42 14.81 -1.17
N MET A 365 -6.61 13.92 -2.15
CA MET A 365 -7.48 14.20 -3.31
C MET A 365 -8.90 14.56 -2.88
N ARG A 366 -9.52 13.78 -1.97
CA ARG A 366 -10.87 14.07 -1.45
C ARG A 366 -10.93 15.42 -0.74
N ALA A 367 -9.94 15.72 0.11
CA ALA A 367 -9.86 16.98 0.83
C ALA A 367 -9.82 18.18 -0.14
N ARG A 368 -9.00 18.11 -1.19
CA ARG A 368 -8.96 19.14 -2.24
C ARG A 368 -10.31 19.27 -2.95
N ILE A 369 -10.98 18.16 -3.26
CA ILE A 369 -12.31 18.18 -3.90
C ILE A 369 -13.33 18.86 -2.98
N ALA A 370 -13.33 18.54 -1.68
CA ALA A 370 -14.23 19.14 -0.70
C ALA A 370 -14.01 20.66 -0.58
N LEU A 371 -12.77 21.11 -0.43
CA LEU A 371 -12.42 22.52 -0.36
C LEU A 371 -12.82 23.29 -1.62
N ARG A 372 -12.65 22.68 -2.81
CA ARG A 372 -13.07 23.33 -4.06
C ARG A 372 -14.59 23.47 -4.16
N LYS A 373 -15.35 22.44 -3.75
CA LYS A 373 -16.81 22.54 -3.70
C LYS A 373 -17.27 23.67 -2.77
N ALA A 374 -16.53 23.92 -1.70
CA ALA A 374 -16.77 25.03 -0.78
C ALA A 374 -16.27 26.39 -1.32
N GLY A 375 -15.62 26.43 -2.49
CA GLY A 375 -15.03 27.66 -3.04
C GLY A 375 -13.79 28.15 -2.30
N ALA A 376 -13.17 27.30 -1.46
CA ALA A 376 -12.03 27.67 -0.63
C ALA A 376 -10.67 27.58 -1.35
N ILE A 377 -10.60 26.86 -2.48
CA ILE A 377 -9.41 26.74 -3.35
C ILE A 377 -9.85 26.83 -4.83
N PRO A 378 -8.98 27.26 -5.77
CA PRO A 378 -7.56 27.56 -5.61
C PRO A 378 -7.29 28.86 -4.82
N LEU A 379 -6.15 28.92 -4.14
CA LEU A 379 -5.62 30.15 -3.54
C LEU A 379 -4.38 30.63 -4.29
N ALA A 380 -4.09 31.93 -4.23
CA ALA A 380 -2.87 32.49 -4.82
C ALA A 380 -1.60 32.04 -4.06
N ASP A 381 -1.71 31.81 -2.74
CA ASP A 381 -0.62 31.30 -1.92
C ASP A 381 -0.69 29.77 -1.79
N GLU A 382 0.25 29.09 -2.42
CA GLU A 382 0.37 27.62 -2.39
C GLU A 382 0.58 27.07 -0.97
N LYS A 383 1.25 27.82 -0.08
CA LYS A 383 1.51 27.37 1.31
C LYS A 383 0.22 27.38 2.10
N GLU A 384 -0.59 28.43 1.97
CA GLU A 384 -1.89 28.52 2.63
C GLU A 384 -2.86 27.48 2.07
N GLU A 385 -2.86 27.24 0.75
CA GLU A 385 -3.62 26.14 0.15
C GLU A 385 -3.21 24.79 0.76
N ALA A 386 -1.91 24.50 0.84
CA ALA A 386 -1.40 23.26 1.41
C ALA A 386 -1.83 23.11 2.89
N ARG A 387 -1.85 24.20 3.66
CA ARG A 387 -2.32 24.23 5.06
C ARG A 387 -3.80 23.91 5.16
N LEU A 388 -4.64 24.50 4.31
CA LEU A 388 -6.08 24.20 4.26
C LEU A 388 -6.34 22.74 3.87
N VAL A 389 -5.62 22.24 2.86
CA VAL A 389 -5.72 20.84 2.44
C VAL A 389 -5.35 19.90 3.56
N GLU A 390 -4.27 20.16 4.31
CA GLU A 390 -3.86 19.32 5.43
C GLU A 390 -4.88 19.35 6.59
N LYS A 391 -5.44 20.52 6.89
CA LYS A 391 -6.53 20.66 7.86
C LYS A 391 -7.75 19.82 7.45
N GLU A 392 -8.11 19.85 6.18
CA GLU A 392 -9.22 19.08 5.64
C GLU A 392 -8.91 17.57 5.58
N VAL A 393 -7.68 17.16 5.26
CA VAL A 393 -7.24 15.75 5.35
C VAL A 393 -7.49 15.20 6.76
N LYS A 394 -7.12 15.96 7.80
CA LYS A 394 -7.39 15.60 9.20
C LYS A 394 -8.89 15.55 9.53
N ALA A 395 -9.72 16.38 8.88
CA ALA A 395 -11.17 16.35 9.05
C ALA A 395 -11.81 15.12 8.37
N VAL A 396 -11.40 14.80 7.15
CA VAL A 396 -11.85 13.62 6.40
C VAL A 396 -11.50 12.33 7.15
N ARG A 397 -10.29 12.23 7.72
CA ARG A 397 -9.87 11.07 8.53
C ARG A 397 -10.71 10.88 9.80
N ARG A 398 -11.19 11.96 10.40
CA ARG A 398 -12.10 11.92 11.58
C ARG A 398 -13.53 11.50 11.25
N GLY A 399 -13.79 11.05 10.03
CA GLY A 399 -15.12 10.61 9.60
C GLY A 399 -16.00 11.75 9.09
N GLY A 400 -15.39 12.86 8.66
CA GLY A 400 -16.10 13.91 7.91
C GLY A 400 -16.87 13.27 6.76
N LYS A 401 -18.21 13.38 6.81
CA LYS A 401 -19.08 12.85 5.76
C LYS A 401 -18.81 13.65 4.50
N LEU A 402 -18.15 13.03 3.52
CA LEU A 402 -18.16 13.59 2.18
C LEU A 402 -19.59 13.52 1.65
N SER A 403 -20.04 14.63 1.06
CA SER A 403 -21.34 14.67 0.39
C SER A 403 -21.39 13.59 -0.69
N THR A 404 -22.48 12.84 -0.75
CA THR A 404 -22.75 11.80 -1.76
C THR A 404 -22.77 12.35 -3.18
N SER A 405 -22.84 13.68 -3.36
CA SER A 405 -22.69 14.36 -4.67
C SER A 405 -21.27 14.26 -5.26
N LEU A 406 -20.35 13.53 -4.64
CA LEU A 406 -18.97 13.41 -5.08
C LEU A 406 -18.83 12.84 -6.51
N HIS A 407 -19.72 11.92 -6.93
CA HIS A 407 -19.64 11.26 -8.24
C HIS A 407 -19.67 12.22 -9.45
N ARG A 408 -20.46 13.29 -9.38
CA ARG A 408 -20.64 14.23 -10.51
C ARG A 408 -19.59 15.33 -10.54
N ASP A 409 -19.08 15.70 -9.37
CA ASP A 409 -18.22 16.87 -9.21
C ASP A 409 -16.72 16.56 -9.18
N LEU A 410 -16.34 15.28 -9.18
CA LEU A 410 -14.95 14.85 -9.09
C LEU A 410 -14.09 15.44 -10.22
N PHE A 411 -14.67 15.69 -11.40
CA PHE A 411 -13.93 16.13 -12.61
C PHE A 411 -14.68 17.17 -13.48
N SER A 412 -15.77 17.77 -12.99
CA SER A 412 -16.57 18.71 -13.78
C SER A 412 -15.93 20.09 -13.96
N LYS A 413 -14.82 20.39 -13.25
CA LYS A 413 -14.08 21.67 -13.38
C LYS A 413 -12.59 21.41 -13.56
N SER A 414 -12.07 21.91 -14.66
CA SER A 414 -10.83 21.57 -15.36
C SER A 414 -9.53 22.06 -14.70
N ASP A 415 -9.34 21.85 -13.41
CA ASP A 415 -8.12 22.34 -12.75
C ASP A 415 -7.07 21.25 -12.50
N ARG A 416 -5.83 21.56 -12.87
CA ARG A 416 -4.70 20.63 -13.13
C ARG A 416 -4.14 19.91 -11.90
N THR A 417 -4.65 20.18 -10.70
CA THR A 417 -3.97 19.77 -9.45
C THR A 417 -4.54 18.49 -8.82
N GLN A 418 -5.38 17.73 -9.53
CA GLN A 418 -6.10 16.55 -9.00
C GLN A 418 -5.98 15.34 -9.92
N ASN A 419 -4.84 15.21 -10.56
CA ASN A 419 -4.71 14.22 -11.62
C ASN A 419 -4.35 12.87 -11.02
N ILE A 420 -5.03 11.84 -11.53
CA ILE A 420 -4.60 10.46 -11.35
C ILE A 420 -3.35 10.31 -12.21
N ASP A 421 -2.23 9.87 -11.62
CA ASP A 421 -1.00 9.72 -12.40
C ASP A 421 -1.15 8.55 -13.38
N ILE A 422 -0.55 8.73 -14.57
CA ILE A 422 -0.46 7.72 -15.61
C ILE A 422 0.91 7.08 -15.49
N ILE A 423 0.93 5.82 -15.07
CA ILE A 423 2.15 5.06 -14.84
C ILE A 423 2.31 4.08 -15.99
N GLN A 424 3.34 4.30 -16.78
CA GLN A 424 3.71 3.41 -17.87
C GLN A 424 4.47 2.21 -17.31
N MET A 425 4.16 1.02 -17.82
CA MET A 425 4.77 -0.24 -17.42
C MET A 425 5.44 -0.92 -18.62
N THR A 426 6.68 -1.33 -18.42
CA THR A 426 7.47 -2.07 -19.41
C THR A 426 7.86 -3.41 -18.83
N CYS A 427 7.54 -4.50 -19.53
CA CYS A 427 7.95 -5.84 -19.08
C CYS A 427 9.46 -5.98 -19.24
N VAL A 428 10.14 -6.40 -18.17
CA VAL A 428 11.61 -6.59 -18.16
C VAL A 428 12.02 -8.04 -17.99
N LYS A 429 11.12 -8.88 -17.47
CA LYS A 429 11.37 -10.30 -17.25
C LYS A 429 10.07 -11.08 -17.23
N TYR A 430 10.15 -12.35 -17.63
CA TYR A 430 9.11 -13.33 -17.40
C TYR A 430 9.70 -14.54 -16.64
N ASP A 431 9.00 -15.00 -15.60
CA ASP A 431 9.49 -16.02 -14.67
C ASP A 431 8.73 -17.34 -14.90
N HIS A 432 9.25 -18.17 -15.81
CA HIS A 432 8.64 -19.44 -16.20
C HIS A 432 8.54 -20.43 -15.03
N GLU A 433 9.62 -20.55 -14.24
CA GLU A 433 9.65 -21.46 -13.08
C GLU A 433 8.56 -21.11 -12.07
N GLN A 434 8.37 -19.82 -11.81
CA GLN A 434 7.33 -19.39 -10.89
C GLN A 434 5.93 -19.67 -11.45
N GLN A 435 5.73 -19.49 -12.75
CA GLN A 435 4.47 -19.80 -13.40
C GLN A 435 4.14 -21.30 -13.30
N GLU A 436 5.07 -22.18 -13.70
CA GLU A 436 4.88 -23.63 -13.66
C GLU A 436 4.62 -24.14 -12.25
N ARG A 437 5.34 -23.61 -11.26
CA ARG A 437 5.13 -24.02 -9.87
C ARG A 437 3.77 -23.59 -9.33
N LYS A 438 3.30 -22.39 -9.69
CA LYS A 438 1.96 -21.94 -9.33
C LYS A 438 0.89 -22.81 -10.00
N PHE A 439 1.14 -23.29 -11.22
CA PHE A 439 0.28 -24.25 -11.92
C PHE A 439 0.11 -25.53 -11.11
N LEU A 440 1.22 -26.19 -10.76
CA LEU A 440 1.18 -27.44 -9.99
C LEU A 440 0.50 -27.27 -8.62
N LEU A 441 0.79 -26.19 -7.90
CA LEU A 441 0.18 -25.95 -6.59
C LEU A 441 -1.31 -25.63 -6.67
N THR A 442 -1.77 -24.99 -7.74
CA THR A 442 -3.20 -24.67 -7.90
C THR A 442 -4.01 -25.92 -8.23
N GLU A 443 -3.46 -26.84 -9.03
CA GLU A 443 -4.11 -28.14 -9.26
C GLU A 443 -4.28 -28.92 -7.95
N LEU A 444 -3.24 -28.93 -7.10
CA LEU A 444 -3.30 -29.57 -5.78
C LEU A 444 -4.33 -28.89 -4.87
N TYR A 445 -4.41 -27.56 -4.90
CA TYR A 445 -5.40 -26.80 -4.14
C TYR A 445 -6.84 -27.12 -4.57
N GLN A 446 -7.09 -27.19 -5.88
CA GLN A 446 -8.41 -27.54 -6.41
C GLN A 446 -8.80 -28.99 -6.06
N LYS A 447 -7.85 -29.93 -6.10
CA LYS A 447 -8.09 -31.32 -5.71
C LYS A 447 -8.51 -31.44 -4.24
N ARG A 448 -7.79 -30.78 -3.32
CA ARG A 448 -8.11 -30.82 -1.88
C ARG A 448 -9.49 -30.24 -1.57
N GLY A 449 -9.85 -29.11 -2.20
CA GLY A 449 -11.17 -28.50 -2.00
C GLY A 449 -12.35 -29.35 -2.48
N ASN A 450 -12.12 -30.29 -3.41
CA ASN A 450 -13.16 -31.23 -3.84
C ASN A 450 -13.27 -32.44 -2.92
N THR A 451 -12.15 -32.95 -2.36
CA THR A 451 -12.16 -34.06 -1.39
C THR A 451 -12.91 -33.67 -0.12
N ASP A 452 -12.61 -32.50 0.45
CA ASP A 452 -13.27 -32.04 1.68
C ASP A 452 -14.79 -31.84 1.50
N ARG A 453 -15.24 -31.50 0.29
CA ARG A 453 -16.67 -31.41 -0.05
C ARG A 453 -17.33 -32.78 -0.18
N GLN A 454 -16.66 -33.77 -0.74
CA GLN A 454 -17.22 -35.12 -0.84
C GLN A 454 -17.36 -35.77 0.54
N ASP A 455 -16.39 -35.60 1.42
CA ASP A 455 -16.46 -36.16 2.78
C ASP A 455 -17.57 -35.50 3.62
N SER A 456 -17.84 -34.19 3.40
CA SER A 456 -18.96 -33.50 4.04
C SER A 456 -20.35 -33.98 3.58
N VAL A 457 -20.48 -34.44 2.33
CA VAL A 457 -21.76 -34.98 1.80
C VAL A 457 -21.99 -36.43 2.24
N THR A 458 -20.92 -37.18 2.51
CA THR A 458 -21.02 -38.60 2.90
C THR A 458 -21.30 -38.78 4.41
N THR A 459 -21.21 -37.71 5.21
CA THR A 459 -21.48 -37.77 6.67
C THR A 459 -22.91 -37.33 7.02
N GLU A 460 -23.71 -36.89 6.05
CA GLU A 460 -25.15 -36.56 6.21
C GLU A 460 -26.09 -37.62 5.59
N LEU A 461 -25.57 -38.78 5.19
CA LEU A 461 -26.31 -39.98 4.82
C LEU A 461 -26.00 -41.09 5.82
#